data_AF-A0A024X0N4-F1
#
_entry.id   AF-A0A024X0N4-F1
#
_cell.length_a   1.000
_cell.length_b   1.000
_cell.length_c   1.000
_cell.angle_alpha   90.00
_cell.angle_beta   90.00
_cell.angle_gamma   90.00
#
_symmetry.space_group_name_H-M   'P 1'
#
loop_
_entity.id
_entity.type
_entity.pdbx_description
1 polymer ?
#
loop_
_entity_poly.entity_id
_entity_poly.type
_entity_poly.pdbx_seq_one_letter_code
_entity_poly.pdbx_strand_id
1 'polypeptide(L)'
;MIYYVLLGFIYFNRPRNIIEFIIDELKILETKRNIKKVFNENDIQSVYDFINLENKQSINREECILGLSQFVLNNKQREYLENINIGINTNLKEFTSHALDINT
;
A
#
# COMPACT_ATOMS: atom_id res chain seq x y z
N MET A 1 -8.37 -12.30 -3.04
CA MET A 1 -8.20 -10.87 -2.66
C MET A 1 -8.14 -10.78 -1.14
N ILE A 2 -7.07 -10.19 -0.60
CA ILE A 2 -6.85 -10.04 0.85
C ILE A 2 -7.88 -9.10 1.50
N TYR A 3 -8.43 -8.16 0.71
CA TYR A 3 -9.47 -7.23 1.11
C TYR A 3 -10.73 -7.90 1.68
N TYR A 4 -11.29 -8.91 0.99
CA TYR A 4 -12.48 -9.62 1.47
C TYR A 4 -12.21 -10.44 2.74
N VAL A 5 -10.99 -10.96 2.88
CA VAL A 5 -10.57 -11.69 4.08
C VAL A 5 -10.50 -10.73 5.27
N LEU A 6 -9.82 -9.59 5.11
CA LEU A 6 -9.72 -8.55 6.14
C LEU A 6 -11.09 -7.99 6.54
N LEU A 7 -11.98 -7.73 5.58
CA LEU A 7 -13.37 -7.33 5.84
C LEU A 7 -14.13 -8.38 6.67
N GLY A 8 -13.99 -9.66 6.32
CA GLY A 8 -14.57 -10.76 7.10
C GLY A 8 -14.06 -10.80 8.53
N PHE A 9 -12.75 -10.62 8.72
CA PHE A 9 -12.12 -10.56 10.05
C PHE A 9 -12.60 -9.37 10.88
N ILE A 10 -12.72 -8.19 10.29
CA ILE A 10 -13.24 -6.99 10.98
C ILE A 10 -14.70 -7.20 11.38
N TYR A 11 -15.53 -7.73 10.48
CA TYR A 11 -16.94 -7.96 10.74
C TYR A 11 -17.18 -9.00 11.85
N PHE A 12 -16.34 -10.05 11.87
CA PHE A 12 -16.40 -11.10 12.86
C PHE A 12 -15.87 -10.65 14.24
N ASN A 13 -14.69 -10.02 14.28
CA ASN A 13 -14.01 -9.68 15.53
C ASN A 13 -14.47 -8.35 16.13
N ARG A 14 -15.08 -7.46 15.33
CA ARG A 14 -15.57 -6.13 15.73
C ARG A 14 -14.58 -5.37 16.63
N PRO A 15 -13.33 -5.18 16.17
CA PRO A 15 -12.29 -4.55 16.97
C PRO A 15 -12.69 -3.11 17.29
N ARG A 16 -12.38 -2.65 18.52
CA ARG A 16 -12.54 -1.24 18.90
C ARG A 16 -11.67 -0.31 18.06
N ASN A 17 -10.49 -0.78 17.67
CA ASN A 17 -9.56 -0.08 16.79
C ASN A 17 -9.33 -0.89 15.52
N ILE A 18 -10.07 -0.56 14.46
CA ILE A 18 -10.04 -1.28 13.19
C ILE A 18 -8.65 -1.20 12.53
N ILE A 19 -7.98 -0.05 12.61
CA ILE A 19 -6.69 0.17 11.96
C ILE A 19 -5.61 -0.73 12.58
N GLU A 20 -5.52 -0.73 13.91
CA GLU A 20 -4.53 -1.54 14.64
C GLU A 20 -4.76 -3.05 14.42
N PHE A 21 -6.02 -3.47 14.40
CA PHE A 21 -6.39 -4.84 14.09
C PHE A 21 -5.99 -5.28 12.67
N ILE A 22 -6.21 -4.43 11.65
CA ILE A 22 -5.78 -4.72 10.27
C ILE A 22 -4.26 -4.86 10.20
N ILE A 23 -3.52 -3.96 10.85
CA ILE A 23 -2.05 -3.99 10.87
C ILE A 23 -1.54 -5.33 11.43
N ASP A 24 -2.12 -5.81 12.53
CA ASP A 24 -1.69 -7.06 13.14
C ASP A 24 -2.05 -8.30 12.32
N GLU A 25 -3.23 -8.33 11.69
CA GLU A 25 -3.60 -9.40 10.76
C GLU A 25 -2.68 -9.43 9.52
N LEU A 26 -2.30 -8.27 9.00
CA LEU A 26 -1.35 -8.17 7.89
C LEU A 26 0.03 -8.72 8.28
N LYS A 27 0.55 -8.39 9.47
CA LYS A 27 1.80 -8.97 10.00
C LYS A 27 1.73 -10.49 10.16
N ILE A 28 0.60 -11.02 10.63
CA ILE A 28 0.38 -12.46 10.77
C ILE A 28 0.39 -13.13 9.39
N LEU A 29 -0.25 -12.53 8.39
CA LEU A 29 -0.28 -13.05 7.02
C LEU A 29 1.11 -13.04 6.37
N GLU A 30 1.89 -11.98 6.59
CA GLU A 30 3.28 -11.88 6.13
C GLU A 30 4.15 -12.99 6.77
N THR A 31 4.07 -13.13 8.10
CA THR A 31 4.92 -14.07 8.87
C THR A 31 4.53 -15.53 8.68
N LYS A 32 3.23 -15.87 8.75
CA LYS A 32 2.77 -17.28 8.71
C LYS A 32 2.66 -17.84 7.30
N ARG A 33 2.38 -17.00 6.30
CA ARG A 33 2.14 -17.46 4.93
C ARG A 33 3.25 -17.09 3.95
N ASN A 34 4.30 -16.41 4.43
CA ASN A 34 5.46 -16.00 3.63
C ASN A 34 5.05 -15.24 2.35
N ILE A 35 3.99 -14.45 2.45
CA ILE A 35 3.41 -13.71 1.32
C ILE A 35 4.27 -12.49 1.09
N LYS A 36 5.20 -12.57 0.13
CA LYS A 36 6.07 -11.44 -0.27
C LYS A 36 5.35 -10.33 -1.03
N LYS A 37 4.17 -10.61 -1.60
CA LYS A 37 3.39 -9.64 -2.39
C LYS A 37 1.94 -9.62 -1.89
N VAL A 38 1.74 -8.90 -0.79
CA VAL A 38 0.42 -8.72 -0.17
C VAL A 38 -0.50 -7.91 -1.10
N PHE A 39 0.09 -6.97 -1.84
CA PHE A 39 -0.59 -6.11 -2.82
C PHE A 39 -0.30 -6.56 -4.25
N ASN A 40 -1.34 -6.62 -5.08
CA ASN A 40 -1.25 -6.90 -6.52
C ASN A 40 -1.41 -5.62 -7.35
N GLU A 41 -1.25 -5.72 -8.68
CA GLU A 41 -1.34 -4.57 -9.59
C GLU A 41 -2.68 -3.82 -9.51
N ASN A 42 -3.80 -4.51 -9.27
CA ASN A 42 -5.10 -3.86 -9.12
C ASN A 42 -5.19 -3.07 -7.79
N ASP A 43 -4.54 -3.56 -6.74
CA ASP A 43 -4.46 -2.84 -5.47
C ASP A 43 -3.63 -1.56 -5.66
N ILE A 44 -2.52 -1.64 -6.40
CA ILE A 44 -1.66 -0.49 -6.74
C ILE A 44 -2.43 0.55 -7.56
N GLN A 45 -3.14 0.10 -8.60
CA GLN A 45 -4.00 0.95 -9.43
C GLN A 45 -5.04 1.68 -8.59
N SER A 46 -5.74 0.95 -7.71
CA SER A 46 -6.81 1.51 -6.87
C SER A 46 -6.29 2.61 -5.93
N VAL A 47 -5.09 2.45 -5.37
CA VAL A 47 -4.46 3.48 -4.53
C VAL A 47 -4.07 4.70 -5.36
N TYR A 48 -3.52 4.51 -6.56
CA TYR A 48 -3.20 5.63 -7.45
C TYR A 48 -4.46 6.43 -7.81
N ASP A 49 -5.54 5.75 -8.21
CA ASP A 49 -6.81 6.40 -8.56
C ASP A 49 -7.44 7.14 -7.37
N PHE A 50 -7.31 6.59 -6.16
CA PHE A 50 -7.78 7.24 -4.94
C PHE A 50 -7.00 8.49 -4.56
N ILE A 51 -5.72 8.58 -4.92
CA ILE A 51 -4.93 9.79 -4.66
C ILE A 51 -5.17 10.80 -5.77
N ASN A 52 -5.39 10.30 -6.98
CA ASN A 52 -5.65 11.07 -8.18
C ASN A 52 -7.16 11.32 -8.42
N LEU A 53 -7.94 11.58 -7.36
CA LEU A 53 -9.41 11.75 -7.43
C LEU A 53 -9.85 12.89 -8.36
N GLU A 54 -9.01 13.90 -8.52
CA GLU A 54 -9.24 15.03 -9.42
C GLU A 54 -9.02 14.66 -10.90
N ASN A 55 -8.74 13.37 -11.21
CA ASN A 55 -8.43 12.86 -12.55
C ASN A 55 -7.30 13.66 -13.22
N LYS A 56 -6.25 13.99 -12.47
CA LYS A 56 -5.03 14.61 -13.03
C LYS A 56 -4.30 13.57 -13.88
N GLN A 57 -3.46 14.00 -14.82
CA GLN A 57 -2.62 13.06 -15.57
C GLN A 57 -1.46 12.49 -14.71
N SER A 58 -1.11 13.17 -13.62
CA SER A 58 -0.04 12.82 -12.70
C SER A 58 -0.34 13.32 -11.29
N ILE A 59 0.27 12.67 -10.29
CA ILE A 59 0.27 13.10 -8.89
C ILE A 59 1.60 13.76 -8.55
N ASN A 60 1.60 14.69 -7.60
CA ASN A 60 2.82 15.33 -7.13
C ASN A 60 3.62 14.40 -6.20
N ARG A 61 4.82 14.83 -5.81
CA ARG A 61 5.72 14.05 -4.95
C ARG A 61 5.09 13.69 -3.59
N GLU A 62 4.39 14.61 -2.95
CA GLU A 62 3.79 14.41 -1.62
C GLU A 62 2.64 13.41 -1.67
N GLU A 63 1.77 13.56 -2.68
CA GLU A 63 0.70 12.62 -3.02
C GLU A 63 1.26 11.22 -3.32
N CYS A 64 2.36 11.14 -4.08
CA CYS A 64 3.04 9.88 -4.39
C CYS A 64 3.59 9.19 -3.14
N ILE A 65 4.29 9.93 -2.27
CA ILE A 65 4.80 9.39 -0.99
C ILE A 65 3.65 8.89 -0.11
N LEU A 66 2.57 9.66 -0.01
CA LEU A 66 1.37 9.27 0.75
C LEU A 66 0.79 7.95 0.24
N GLY A 67 0.72 7.77 -1.08
CA GLY A 67 0.24 6.52 -1.67
C GLY A 67 1.14 5.34 -1.47
N LEU A 68 2.44 5.52 -1.71
CA LEU A 68 3.42 4.46 -1.53
C LEU A 68 3.52 4.02 -0.06
N SER A 69 3.28 4.93 0.89
CA SER A 69 3.24 4.59 2.32
C SER A 69 2.17 3.55 2.69
N GLN A 70 1.13 3.38 1.87
CA GLN A 70 0.09 2.36 2.06
C GLN A 70 0.62 0.93 1.83
N PHE A 71 1.75 0.78 1.13
CA PHE A 71 2.37 -0.51 0.83
C PHE A 71 3.51 -0.86 1.79
N VAL A 72 3.87 0.03 2.73
CA VAL A 72 4.95 -0.16 3.69
C VAL A 72 4.44 -0.93 4.91
N LEU A 73 4.94 -2.15 5.09
CA LEU A 73 4.56 -3.06 6.18
C LEU A 73 5.67 -3.22 7.23
N ASN A 74 6.94 -2.97 6.86
CA ASN A 74 8.09 -3.15 7.74
C ASN A 74 9.13 -2.02 7.63
N ASN A 75 10.11 -2.03 8.55
CA ASN A 75 11.10 -0.96 8.64
C ASN A 75 12.03 -0.86 7.41
N LYS A 76 12.33 -1.98 6.74
CA LYS A 76 13.17 -1.99 5.52
C LYS A 76 12.46 -1.28 4.37
N GLN A 77 11.16 -1.51 4.22
CA GLN A 77 10.32 -0.84 3.23
C GLN A 77 10.16 0.65 3.53
N ARG A 78 10.09 1.03 4.82
CA ARG A 78 10.07 2.43 5.25
C ARG A 78 11.37 3.14 4.87
N GLU A 79 12.51 2.52 5.15
CA GLU A 79 13.82 3.06 4.80
C GLU A 79 13.98 3.22 3.28
N TYR A 80 13.47 2.28 2.48
CA TYR A 80 13.41 2.44 1.02
C TYR A 80 12.58 3.66 0.62
N LEU A 81 11.37 3.82 1.17
CA LEU A 81 10.48 4.94 0.88
C LEU A 81 11.08 6.29 1.28
N GLU A 82 11.90 6.35 2.32
CA GLU A 82 12.58 7.58 2.75
C GLU A 82 13.70 8.01 1.78
N ASN A 83 14.31 7.05 1.07
CA ASN A 83 15.45 7.28 0.17
C ASN A 83 15.09 7.28 -1.31
N ILE A 84 13.85 6.97 -1.67
CA ILE A 84 13.42 6.87 -3.05
C ILE A 84 13.43 8.24 -3.75
N ASN A 85 13.93 8.25 -4.99
CA ASN A 85 13.90 9.46 -5.81
C ASN A 85 12.59 9.51 -6.62
N ILE A 86 11.63 10.31 -6.15
CA ILE A 86 10.33 10.50 -6.79
C ILE A 86 10.35 11.78 -7.63
N GLY A 87 9.93 11.67 -8.89
CA GLY A 87 9.79 12.81 -9.81
C GLY A 87 8.71 13.80 -9.36
N ILE A 88 8.76 15.02 -9.88
CA ILE A 88 7.83 16.10 -9.50
C ILE A 88 6.38 15.77 -9.91
N ASN A 89 6.19 15.07 -11.03
CA ASN A 89 4.90 14.65 -11.58
C ASN A 89 4.93 13.16 -11.89
N THR A 90 4.55 12.34 -10.92
CA THR A 90 4.54 10.88 -11.04
C THR A 90 3.26 10.42 -11.75
N ASN A 91 3.41 9.70 -12.85
CA ASN A 91 2.28 9.02 -13.51
C ASN A 91 2.07 7.61 -12.96
N LEU A 92 0.97 6.96 -13.34
CA LEU A 92 0.62 5.60 -12.91
C LEU A 92 1.74 4.57 -13.13
N LYS A 93 2.47 4.67 -14.25
CA LYS A 93 3.53 3.71 -14.60
C LYS A 93 4.70 3.85 -13.64
N GLU A 94 5.13 5.08 -13.37
CA GLU A 94 6.19 5.37 -12.40
C GLU A 94 5.78 4.98 -10.98
N PHE A 95 4.54 5.31 -10.58
CA PHE A 95 3.99 4.90 -9.28
C PHE A 95 3.98 3.38 -9.12
N THR A 96 3.52 2.65 -10.14
CA THR A 96 3.51 1.18 -10.13
C THR A 96 4.91 0.59 -9.99
N SER A 97 5.90 1.18 -10.68
CA SER A 97 7.30 0.75 -10.54
C SER A 97 7.79 0.88 -9.11
N HIS A 98 7.58 2.04 -8.49
CA HIS A 98 7.97 2.27 -7.10
C HIS A 98 7.25 1.33 -6.11
N ALA A 99 5.95 1.10 -6.32
CA ALA A 99 5.16 0.19 -5.48
C ALA A 99 5.62 -1.27 -5.60
N LEU A 100 6.08 -1.71 -6.78
CA LEU A 100 6.63 -3.05 -6.97
C LEU A 100 8.01 -3.19 -6.31
N ASP A 101 8.84 -2.15 -6.36
CA ASP A 101 10.17 -2.14 -5.73
C ASP A 101 10.07 -2.21 -4.20
N ILE A 102 9.08 -1.53 -3.58
CA ILE A 102 8.79 -1.62 -2.14
C ILE A 102 8.46 -3.07 -1.72
N ASN A 103 7.85 -3.85 -2.61
CA ASN A 103 7.44 -5.23 -2.33
C ASN A 103 8.54 -6.28 -2.61
N THR A 104 9.79 -5.86 -2.89
CA THR A 104 10.92 -6.76 -3.23
C THR A 104 11.95 -6.87 -2.11
#